data_AF-A0A7K6URU6-F1
#
_entry.id   AF-A0A7K6URU6-F1
#
_cell.length_a   1.000
_cell.length_b   1.000
_cell.length_c   1.000
_cell.angle_alpha   90.00
_cell.angle_beta   90.00
_cell.angle_gamma   90.00
#
_symmetry.space_group_name_H-M   'P 1'
#
loop_
_entity.id
_entity.type
_entity.pdbx_description
1 polymer ?
#
loop_
_entity_poly.entity_id
_entity_poly.type
_entity_poly.pdbx_seq_one_letter_code
_entity_poly.pdbx_strand_id
1 'polypeptide(L)'
;EVDCVSGKVFFRAAAGPGELKKLRSGERLFLLLKKHSPLPVSSSKGKMLYEIKSLVIEEPKYWLDIISIWRKLYGHERRTDDVSQENTLALKRKSEEETNTASKRQKMERVRAIVSEECQMDAGETRAAPERMSSQECWIESKASSESPSKGSGKNPAANEKFSFSFRVSCRCSGAIAKILTSQEIGRAIGIALVKQCGWRADLRDPDLEIFVHLNDIHSVVGIPLFRLPLANREYIKTAGLRSTVAWAMASLAEISAGAFVLDPMCGLGTILLEAAKEWPEACYWGADISDSQLEGADGNIRTAGLMDKIELLKASVKALPLPSESFDSVISDIPFGKKFKIMNDVQLLPNILQEMKRVLRVGGTLVLLLSQDLHRHVDGLTKCAGGDSAEATADCHSKAAPAQAPSVDESSSSLAQGVGEAAPSRHFGSLVPEGVYAVSLGKTDAFIHKYRKVPAAGTW
;
A
#
# COMPACT_ATOMS: atom_id res chain seq x y z
N GLU A 1 22.79 12.41 12.99
CA GLU A 1 22.61 12.73 11.56
C GLU A 1 21.56 11.80 10.98
N VAL A 2 20.60 12.36 10.26
CA VAL A 2 19.52 11.64 9.56
C VAL A 2 19.54 12.16 8.13
N ASP A 3 19.67 11.26 7.17
CA ASP A 3 19.68 11.57 5.74
C ASP A 3 18.42 11.00 5.09
N CYS A 4 17.61 11.88 4.54
CA CYS A 4 16.32 11.58 3.93
C CYS A 4 16.43 11.69 2.41
N VAL A 5 16.29 10.56 1.71
CA VAL A 5 16.17 10.51 0.25
C VAL A 5 14.81 9.96 -0.14
N SER A 6 14.40 10.14 -1.40
CA SER A 6 13.08 9.67 -1.86
C SER A 6 12.86 8.18 -1.54
N GLY A 7 11.87 7.92 -0.67
CA GLY A 7 11.48 6.59 -0.20
C GLY A 7 12.46 5.87 0.73
N LYS A 8 13.50 6.52 1.30
CA LYS A 8 14.38 5.94 2.33
C LYS A 8 14.90 6.98 3.33
N VAL A 9 15.03 6.55 4.58
CA VAL A 9 15.69 7.30 5.65
C VAL A 9 16.91 6.51 6.11
N PHE A 10 18.09 7.15 6.11
CA PHE A 10 19.31 6.62 6.69
C PHE A 10 19.58 7.33 8.01
N PHE A 11 19.76 6.57 9.08
CA PHE A 11 19.98 7.11 10.42
C PHE A 11 20.92 6.20 11.22
N ARG A 12 21.54 6.75 12.26
CA ARG A 12 22.20 5.98 13.32
C ARG A 12 21.30 5.95 14.54
N ALA A 13 21.22 4.80 15.21
CA ALA A 13 20.49 4.62 16.46
C ALA A 13 21.36 3.84 17.45
N ALA A 14 21.23 4.17 18.74
CA ALA A 14 21.76 3.36 19.84
C ALA A 14 20.73 2.33 20.36
N ALA A 15 19.47 2.44 19.89
CA ALA A 15 18.35 1.60 20.29
C ALA A 15 18.50 0.13 19.84
N GLY A 16 18.04 -0.79 20.66
CA GLY A 16 18.10 -2.24 20.37
C GLY A 16 17.05 -2.69 19.34
N PRO A 17 17.16 -3.93 18.79
CA PRO A 17 16.19 -4.47 17.83
C PRO A 17 14.74 -4.39 18.33
N GLY A 18 14.47 -4.76 19.59
CA GLY A 18 13.12 -4.70 20.17
C GLY A 18 12.52 -3.27 20.27
N GLU A 19 13.35 -2.23 20.37
CA GLU A 19 12.90 -0.84 20.31
C GLU A 19 12.68 -0.39 18.86
N LEU A 20 13.61 -0.74 17.96
CA LEU A 20 13.50 -0.46 16.53
C LEU A 20 12.27 -1.15 15.89
N LYS A 21 11.84 -2.32 16.40
CA LYS A 21 10.59 -3.00 16.00
C LYS A 21 9.33 -2.15 16.28
N LYS A 22 9.39 -1.20 17.23
CA LYS A 22 8.27 -0.31 17.58
C LYS A 22 8.06 0.83 16.58
N LEU A 23 8.99 1.10 15.67
CA LEU A 23 8.86 2.20 14.70
C LEU A 23 7.59 2.04 13.85
N ARG A 24 6.72 3.05 13.89
CA ARG A 24 5.41 3.01 13.25
C ARG A 24 5.42 3.46 11.79
N SER A 25 6.26 4.44 11.45
CA SER A 25 6.43 5.03 10.11
C SER A 25 7.35 4.25 9.17
N GLY A 26 8.14 3.30 9.69
CA GLY A 26 9.06 2.49 8.90
C GLY A 26 8.37 1.29 8.23
N GLU A 27 8.73 0.98 6.98
CA GLU A 27 8.21 -0.20 6.28
C GLU A 27 9.06 -1.45 6.54
N ARG A 28 10.35 -1.39 6.19
CA ARG A 28 11.37 -2.41 6.50
C ARG A 28 12.62 -1.69 6.97
N LEU A 29 13.21 -2.18 8.06
CA LEU A 29 14.52 -1.74 8.52
C LEU A 29 15.62 -2.65 7.98
N PHE A 30 16.80 -2.07 7.76
CA PHE A 30 17.99 -2.76 7.30
C PHE A 30 19.19 -2.24 8.09
N LEU A 31 20.06 -3.16 8.55
CA LEU A 31 21.42 -2.82 8.93
C LEU A 31 22.16 -2.40 7.66
N LEU A 32 22.48 -1.11 7.55
CA LEU A 32 23.23 -0.57 6.42
C LEU A 32 24.69 -1.04 6.52
N LEU A 33 25.17 -1.74 5.48
CA LEU A 33 26.57 -2.17 5.38
C LEU A 33 27.39 -1.21 4.51
N LYS A 34 26.87 -0.91 3.30
CA LYS A 34 27.50 0.01 2.36
C LYS A 34 26.46 0.91 1.70
N LYS A 35 26.83 2.18 1.51
CA LYS A 35 26.09 3.18 0.72
C LYS A 35 27.08 3.84 -0.24
N HIS A 36 26.84 3.71 -1.54
CA HIS A 36 27.61 4.34 -2.60
C HIS A 36 26.70 5.20 -3.47
N SER A 37 27.32 6.04 -4.30
CA SER A 37 26.69 6.70 -5.44
C SER A 37 26.04 5.68 -6.41
N PRO A 38 25.23 6.14 -7.38
CA PRO A 38 24.75 5.29 -8.46
C PRO A 38 25.92 4.64 -9.19
N LEU A 39 25.81 3.35 -9.51
CA LEU A 39 26.80 2.70 -10.38
C LEU A 39 26.70 3.25 -11.81
N PRO A 40 27.83 3.44 -12.51
CA PRO A 40 27.82 3.91 -13.89
C PRO A 40 27.19 2.87 -14.81
N VAL A 41 26.21 3.29 -15.60
CA VAL A 41 25.53 2.41 -16.55
C VAL A 41 26.39 2.24 -17.79
N SER A 42 26.74 0.99 -18.12
CA SER A 42 27.56 0.63 -19.28
C SER A 42 26.77 -0.22 -20.27
N SER A 43 27.12 -0.13 -21.56
CA SER A 43 26.58 -1.03 -22.59
C SER A 43 26.97 -2.51 -22.35
N SER A 44 28.07 -2.77 -21.65
CA SER A 44 28.50 -4.12 -21.31
C SER A 44 27.83 -4.62 -20.02
N LYS A 45 26.85 -5.53 -20.17
CA LYS A 45 26.24 -6.28 -19.05
C LYS A 45 27.28 -6.96 -18.17
N GLY A 46 28.37 -7.47 -18.76
CA GLY A 46 29.46 -8.13 -18.03
C GLY A 46 30.20 -7.18 -17.10
N LYS A 47 30.49 -5.95 -17.56
CA LYS A 47 31.14 -4.91 -16.74
C LYS A 47 30.24 -4.47 -15.58
N MET A 48 28.95 -4.20 -15.85
CA MET A 48 27.99 -3.86 -14.79
C MET A 48 27.87 -4.98 -13.74
N LEU A 49 27.76 -6.25 -14.16
CA LEU A 49 27.70 -7.37 -13.23
C LEU A 49 29.01 -7.60 -12.46
N TYR A 50 30.15 -7.14 -12.96
CA TYR A 50 31.41 -7.14 -12.21
C TYR A 50 31.37 -6.07 -11.12
N GLU A 51 31.08 -4.82 -11.46
CA GLU A 51 31.00 -3.70 -10.51
C GLU A 51 29.97 -3.95 -9.39
N ILE A 52 28.79 -4.48 -9.74
CA ILE A 52 27.74 -4.85 -8.76
C ILE A 52 28.20 -5.97 -7.82
N LYS A 53 29.02 -6.93 -8.28
CA LYS A 53 29.61 -7.95 -7.39
C LYS A 53 30.62 -7.33 -6.45
N SER A 54 31.52 -6.48 -6.96
CA SER A 54 32.58 -5.85 -6.16
C SER A 54 32.01 -5.12 -4.95
N LEU A 55 30.91 -4.37 -5.11
CA LEU A 55 30.19 -3.74 -3.99
C LEU A 55 29.96 -4.69 -2.81
N VAL A 56 29.58 -5.95 -3.06
CA VAL A 56 29.25 -6.93 -2.03
C VAL A 56 30.48 -7.75 -1.58
N ILE A 57 31.53 -7.84 -2.41
CA ILE A 57 32.51 -8.96 -2.37
C ILE A 57 33.96 -8.50 -2.17
N GLU A 58 34.29 -7.21 -2.31
CA GLU A 58 35.66 -6.66 -2.20
C GLU A 58 36.47 -7.14 -0.99
N GLU A 59 35.85 -7.38 0.17
CA GLU A 59 36.55 -7.76 1.40
C GLU A 59 35.91 -9.01 2.07
N PRO A 60 36.48 -10.22 1.89
CA PRO A 60 35.93 -11.43 2.50
C PRO A 60 35.96 -11.45 4.04
N LYS A 61 36.96 -10.79 4.65
CA LYS A 61 37.09 -10.69 6.12
C LYS A 61 35.95 -9.87 6.73
N TYR A 62 35.52 -8.80 6.05
CA TYR A 62 34.43 -7.92 6.47
C TYR A 62 33.12 -8.69 6.73
N TRP A 63 32.85 -9.75 5.97
CA TRP A 63 31.68 -10.61 6.19
C TRP A 63 31.73 -11.43 7.49
N LEU A 64 32.91 -11.78 8.00
CA LEU A 64 33.04 -12.47 9.29
C LEU A 64 32.66 -11.52 10.44
N ASP A 65 33.11 -10.27 10.36
CA ASP A 65 32.78 -9.23 11.34
C ASP A 65 31.29 -8.87 11.28
N ILE A 66 30.72 -8.72 10.08
CA ILE A 66 29.28 -8.52 9.88
C ILE A 66 28.48 -9.68 10.49
N ILE A 67 28.85 -10.94 10.22
CA ILE A 67 28.14 -12.10 10.78
C ILE A 67 28.30 -12.16 12.31
N SER A 68 29.45 -11.75 12.85
CA SER A 68 29.66 -11.64 14.29
C SER A 68 28.74 -10.59 14.93
N ILE A 69 28.64 -9.39 14.34
CA ILE A 69 27.73 -8.32 14.78
C ILE A 69 26.27 -8.76 14.66
N TRP A 70 25.88 -9.31 13.51
CA TRP A 70 24.54 -9.82 13.25
C TRP A 70 24.17 -10.93 14.25
N ARG A 71 25.05 -11.91 14.50
CA ARG A 71 24.82 -12.95 15.51
C ARG A 71 24.71 -12.41 16.93
N LYS A 72 25.39 -11.29 17.27
CA LYS A 72 25.21 -10.64 18.57
C LYS A 72 23.85 -9.95 18.69
N LEU A 73 23.33 -9.37 17.61
CA LEU A 73 22.01 -8.74 17.58
C LEU A 73 20.88 -9.77 17.71
N TYR A 74 20.94 -10.90 16.98
CA TYR A 74 19.86 -11.93 16.98
C TYR A 74 20.06 -13.09 17.96
N GLY A 75 21.31 -13.36 18.37
CA GLY A 75 21.62 -14.42 19.32
C GLY A 75 21.10 -14.15 20.74
N HIS A 76 20.69 -12.91 21.03
CA HIS A 76 20.07 -12.53 22.30
C HIS A 76 18.55 -12.77 22.32
N GLU A 77 17.85 -12.63 21.19
CA GLU A 77 16.39 -12.86 21.10
C GLU A 77 16.04 -14.35 21.25
N ARG A 78 16.84 -15.26 20.67
CA ARG A 78 16.66 -16.73 20.87
C ARG A 78 16.78 -17.21 22.32
N ARG A 79 17.23 -16.37 23.26
CA ARG A 79 17.28 -16.69 24.70
C ARG A 79 16.09 -16.14 25.49
N THR A 80 15.29 -15.25 24.91
CA THR A 80 14.12 -14.65 25.57
C THR A 80 12.80 -15.28 25.15
N ASP A 81 12.75 -15.92 23.97
CA ASP A 81 11.52 -16.52 23.43
C ASP A 81 11.21 -17.93 24.01
N ASP A 82 12.13 -18.51 24.78
CA ASP A 82 12.09 -19.89 25.31
C ASP A 82 11.04 -20.10 26.45
N VAL A 83 10.14 -19.13 26.67
CA VAL A 83 9.13 -19.14 27.76
C VAL A 83 7.70 -18.83 27.26
N SER A 84 7.47 -18.58 25.96
CA SER A 84 6.11 -18.37 25.42
C SER A 84 5.75 -19.36 24.30
N GLN A 85 5.43 -20.59 24.72
CA GLN A 85 4.71 -21.65 24.00
C GLN A 85 4.67 -21.55 22.46
N GLU A 86 5.64 -22.18 21.78
CA GLU A 86 5.43 -22.65 20.41
C GLU A 86 4.33 -23.72 20.38
N ASN A 87 3.09 -23.28 20.14
CA ASN A 87 1.98 -24.18 19.81
C ASN A 87 1.19 -23.62 18.63
N THR A 88 1.79 -23.68 17.44
CA THR A 88 1.03 -23.68 16.19
C THR A 88 1.65 -24.67 15.23
N LEU A 89 0.92 -25.76 14.97
CA LEU A 89 1.36 -26.89 14.17
C LEU A 89 1.88 -26.47 12.80
N ALA A 90 3.03 -27.04 12.41
CA ALA A 90 3.64 -26.86 11.10
C ALA A 90 2.79 -27.49 9.97
N LEU A 91 1.69 -26.82 9.60
CA LEU A 91 0.94 -27.13 8.39
C LEU A 91 1.81 -26.84 7.16
N LYS A 92 2.25 -27.93 6.52
CA LYS A 92 3.03 -27.93 5.28
C LYS A 92 2.43 -26.95 4.27
N ARG A 93 3.16 -25.87 3.96
CA ARG A 93 2.84 -24.96 2.85
C ARG A 93 2.70 -25.76 1.55
N LYS A 94 1.47 -25.90 1.03
CA LYS A 94 1.25 -26.09 -0.41
C LYS A 94 1.47 -24.74 -1.11
N SER A 95 1.80 -24.80 -2.40
CA SER A 95 2.10 -23.64 -3.24
C SER A 95 1.01 -22.56 -3.19
N GLU A 96 1.31 -21.40 -2.60
CA GLU A 96 0.47 -20.20 -2.65
C GLU A 96 0.92 -19.25 -3.78
N GLU A 97 0.93 -19.73 -5.02
CA GLU A 97 1.06 -18.84 -6.19
C GLU A 97 0.10 -19.15 -7.37
N GLU A 98 -0.78 -20.15 -7.26
CA GLU A 98 -1.70 -20.54 -8.35
C GLU A 98 -3.22 -20.39 -8.02
N THR A 99 -3.59 -20.21 -6.75
CA THR A 99 -5.01 -20.15 -6.31
C THR A 99 -5.75 -18.87 -6.72
N ASN A 100 -5.03 -17.78 -7.00
CA ASN A 100 -5.60 -16.49 -7.43
C ASN A 100 -6.03 -16.44 -8.91
N THR A 101 -5.70 -17.47 -9.70
CA THR A 101 -6.06 -17.57 -11.13
C THR A 101 -7.27 -18.48 -11.34
N ALA A 102 -7.36 -19.58 -10.59
CA ALA A 102 -8.50 -20.52 -10.66
C ALA A 102 -9.80 -19.92 -10.09
N SER A 103 -9.72 -19.26 -8.93
CA SER A 103 -10.85 -18.55 -8.30
C SER A 103 -11.44 -17.44 -9.17
N LYS A 104 -10.62 -16.81 -10.04
CA LYS A 104 -11.08 -15.85 -11.06
C LYS A 104 -11.80 -16.49 -12.24
N ARG A 105 -11.43 -17.71 -12.66
CA ARG A 105 -12.17 -18.44 -13.72
C ARG A 105 -13.56 -18.86 -13.25
N GLN A 106 -13.66 -19.52 -12.10
CA GLN A 106 -14.96 -20.00 -11.60
C GLN A 106 -15.97 -18.87 -11.28
N LYS A 107 -15.49 -17.69 -10.82
CA LYS A 107 -16.38 -16.52 -10.65
C LYS A 107 -16.84 -15.92 -11.98
N MET A 108 -16.08 -16.08 -13.06
CA MET A 108 -16.45 -15.61 -14.39
C MET A 108 -17.41 -16.58 -15.11
N GLU A 109 -17.29 -17.89 -14.86
CA GLU A 109 -18.26 -18.89 -15.34
C GLU A 109 -19.61 -18.80 -14.63
N ARG A 110 -19.64 -18.64 -13.29
CA ARG A 110 -20.91 -18.47 -12.57
C ARG A 110 -21.67 -17.21 -12.96
N VAL A 111 -20.98 -16.10 -13.24
CA VAL A 111 -21.62 -14.87 -13.74
C VAL A 111 -22.09 -15.02 -15.19
N ARG A 112 -21.41 -15.84 -16.01
CA ARG A 112 -21.88 -16.13 -17.38
C ARG A 112 -23.10 -17.07 -17.38
N ALA A 113 -23.19 -18.01 -16.45
CA ALA A 113 -24.36 -18.91 -16.33
C ALA A 113 -25.64 -18.15 -15.90
N ILE A 114 -25.54 -17.31 -14.87
CA ILE A 114 -26.70 -16.56 -14.32
C ILE A 114 -27.30 -15.59 -15.37
N VAL A 115 -26.48 -15.05 -16.29
CA VAL A 115 -26.93 -14.13 -17.35
C VAL A 115 -27.53 -14.88 -18.57
N SER A 116 -27.51 -16.22 -18.58
CA SER A 116 -28.11 -17.04 -19.65
C SER A 116 -29.48 -17.63 -19.31
N GLU A 117 -29.96 -17.53 -18.07
CA GLU A 117 -31.27 -18.07 -17.66
C GLU A 117 -32.44 -17.07 -17.81
N GLU A 118 -32.20 -15.79 -18.11
CA GLU A 118 -33.26 -14.77 -18.26
C GLU A 118 -33.68 -14.48 -19.73
N CYS A 119 -33.15 -15.20 -20.71
CA CYS A 119 -33.52 -15.03 -22.13
C CYS A 119 -33.56 -16.36 -22.90
N GLN A 120 -34.68 -17.09 -22.81
CA GLN A 120 -35.46 -17.57 -23.96
C GLN A 120 -36.65 -18.44 -23.51
N MET A 121 -37.87 -17.96 -23.78
CA MET A 121 -39.05 -18.82 -23.89
C MET A 121 -39.34 -19.11 -25.37
N ASP A 122 -39.82 -20.32 -25.59
CA ASP A 122 -40.66 -20.77 -26.72
C ASP A 122 -40.04 -20.99 -28.13
N ALA A 123 -39.91 -22.27 -28.50
CA ALA A 123 -40.27 -22.88 -29.79
C ALA A 123 -39.73 -24.33 -29.85
N GLY A 124 -40.49 -25.28 -30.41
CA GLY A 124 -40.21 -26.73 -30.29
C GLY A 124 -39.72 -27.47 -31.56
N GLU A 125 -39.91 -28.80 -31.51
CA GLU A 125 -39.75 -29.83 -32.57
C GLU A 125 -38.40 -30.58 -32.73
N THR A 126 -38.33 -31.72 -32.02
CA THR A 126 -38.02 -33.09 -32.51
C THR A 126 -37.19 -33.32 -33.79
N ARG A 127 -36.04 -34.04 -33.70
CA ARG A 127 -35.84 -35.45 -34.17
C ARG A 127 -34.38 -35.96 -34.24
N ALA A 128 -34.21 -37.21 -33.80
CA ALA A 128 -33.27 -38.27 -34.26
C ALA A 128 -31.73 -38.11 -34.25
N ALA A 129 -31.06 -39.15 -33.72
CA ALA A 129 -29.65 -39.52 -33.96
C ALA A 129 -29.55 -40.47 -35.20
N PRO A 130 -28.35 -40.89 -35.70
CA PRO A 130 -27.54 -41.92 -35.01
C PRO A 130 -26.00 -41.95 -35.24
N GLU A 131 -25.28 -42.69 -34.37
CA GLU A 131 -24.07 -43.53 -34.65
C GLU A 131 -22.74 -42.88 -35.16
N ARG A 132 -21.52 -43.42 -34.95
CA ARG A 132 -21.06 -44.73 -34.42
C ARG A 132 -19.59 -44.66 -33.89
N MET A 133 -19.24 -45.46 -32.86
CA MET A 133 -17.93 -46.13 -32.54
C MET A 133 -16.57 -45.35 -32.60
N SER A 134 -15.49 -45.64 -31.85
CA SER A 134 -15.12 -46.47 -30.66
C SER A 134 -13.68 -46.02 -30.23
N SER A 135 -12.94 -46.48 -29.21
CA SER A 135 -13.04 -47.55 -28.19
C SER A 135 -12.26 -47.11 -26.92
N GLN A 136 -12.61 -47.52 -25.69
CA GLN A 136 -12.04 -48.64 -24.89
C GLN A 136 -10.54 -48.48 -24.53
N GLU A 137 -10.17 -48.02 -23.31
CA GLU A 137 -9.97 -48.77 -22.02
C GLU A 137 -8.77 -49.78 -22.06
N CYS A 138 -8.04 -50.13 -20.99
CA CYS A 138 -8.20 -49.96 -19.53
C CYS A 138 -6.83 -49.95 -18.78
N TRP A 139 -6.87 -49.76 -17.45
CA TRP A 139 -5.76 -49.90 -16.49
C TRP A 139 -5.43 -51.37 -16.14
N ILE A 140 -4.16 -51.70 -15.86
CA ILE A 140 -3.73 -52.80 -14.94
C ILE A 140 -2.41 -52.42 -14.22
N GLU A 141 -2.33 -52.67 -12.92
CA GLU A 141 -1.09 -52.63 -12.10
C GLU A 141 -0.30 -53.95 -12.16
N SER A 142 1.01 -53.95 -11.89
CA SER A 142 1.67 -55.00 -11.07
C SER A 142 3.10 -54.68 -10.64
N LYS A 143 3.50 -55.20 -9.47
CA LYS A 143 4.85 -55.13 -8.88
C LYS A 143 5.72 -56.33 -9.32
N ALA A 144 7.03 -56.15 -9.31
CA ALA A 144 8.01 -57.23 -9.06
C ALA A 144 9.29 -56.66 -8.41
N SER A 145 10.06 -57.51 -7.72
CA SER A 145 11.13 -57.11 -6.78
C SER A 145 12.33 -58.06 -6.80
N SER A 146 13.56 -57.53 -6.68
CA SER A 146 14.77 -58.20 -6.14
C SER A 146 15.91 -57.16 -6.04
N GLU A 147 16.41 -56.83 -4.85
CA GLU A 147 17.54 -57.44 -4.10
C GLU A 147 18.92 -56.81 -4.39
N SER A 148 19.79 -56.83 -3.36
CA SER A 148 21.02 -56.03 -3.23
C SER A 148 22.27 -56.88 -3.01
N PRO A 149 23.48 -56.38 -3.32
CA PRO A 149 24.72 -56.80 -2.65
C PRO A 149 25.37 -55.70 -1.79
N SER A 150 26.32 -56.08 -0.94
CA SER A 150 26.70 -55.36 0.28
C SER A 150 28.13 -54.78 0.32
N LYS A 151 28.26 -53.70 1.12
CA LYS A 151 29.45 -53.14 1.80
C LYS A 151 30.86 -53.32 1.19
N GLY A 152 31.50 -52.17 0.89
CA GLY A 152 32.96 -51.97 0.93
C GLY A 152 33.32 -50.80 1.85
N SER A 153 34.33 -50.95 2.72
CA SER A 153 34.71 -49.95 3.73
C SER A 153 35.83 -49.02 3.23
N GLY A 154 35.66 -47.70 3.37
CA GLY A 154 36.72 -46.71 3.20
C GLY A 154 36.64 -45.62 4.27
N LYS A 155 37.53 -45.66 5.27
CA LYS A 155 37.75 -44.54 6.21
C LYS A 155 38.60 -43.47 5.52
N ASN A 156 38.17 -42.21 5.57
CA ASN A 156 38.99 -40.98 5.67
C ASN A 156 38.09 -39.74 5.53
N PRO A 157 38.47 -38.58 6.12
CA PRO A 157 38.64 -38.38 7.55
C PRO A 157 37.69 -37.26 8.06
N ALA A 158 37.59 -37.15 9.40
CA ALA A 158 36.98 -36.05 10.17
C ALA A 158 36.07 -35.06 9.38
N ALA A 159 34.76 -35.25 9.52
CA ALA A 159 33.78 -34.26 9.06
C ALA A 159 34.11 -32.90 9.69
N ASN A 160 34.60 -31.98 8.86
CA ASN A 160 34.85 -30.61 9.25
C ASN A 160 33.47 -29.97 9.42
N GLU A 161 32.96 -29.91 10.65
CA GLU A 161 31.71 -29.23 11.05
C GLU A 161 31.86 -27.70 10.92
N LYS A 162 32.21 -27.24 9.72
CA LYS A 162 31.82 -25.93 9.24
C LYS A 162 30.29 -25.92 9.22
N PHE A 163 29.71 -25.39 10.30
CA PHE A 163 28.30 -24.98 10.34
C PHE A 163 27.93 -24.38 8.98
N SER A 164 27.07 -25.08 8.24
CA SER A 164 26.78 -24.73 6.85
C SER A 164 25.87 -23.51 6.80
N PHE A 165 26.50 -22.34 6.96
CA PHE A 165 25.83 -21.05 7.00
C PHE A 165 25.09 -20.81 5.69
N SER A 166 23.80 -20.52 5.81
CA SER A 166 22.90 -20.40 4.68
C SER A 166 22.45 -18.97 4.42
N PHE A 167 22.26 -18.63 3.16
CA PHE A 167 21.95 -17.26 2.78
C PHE A 167 21.07 -17.17 1.54
N ARG A 168 20.39 -16.03 1.39
CA ARG A 168 19.85 -15.56 0.11
C ARG A 168 20.35 -14.17 -0.21
N VAL A 169 20.35 -13.85 -1.51
CA VAL A 169 20.50 -12.48 -1.99
C VAL A 169 19.14 -12.01 -2.49
N SER A 170 18.69 -10.84 -2.02
CA SER A 170 17.44 -10.22 -2.44
C SER A 170 17.75 -8.84 -3.04
N CYS A 171 17.52 -8.70 -4.34
CA CYS A 171 17.85 -7.48 -5.07
C CYS A 171 16.60 -6.69 -5.42
N ARG A 172 16.69 -5.36 -5.34
CA ARG A 172 15.69 -4.43 -5.90
C ARG A 172 16.40 -3.43 -6.79
N CYS A 173 16.08 -3.46 -8.07
CA CYS A 173 16.61 -2.52 -9.06
C CYS A 173 15.48 -1.63 -9.59
N SER A 174 15.77 -0.34 -9.76
CA SER A 174 14.92 0.61 -10.48
C SER A 174 15.79 1.53 -11.34
N GLY A 175 15.17 2.38 -12.16
CA GLY A 175 15.92 3.35 -12.95
C GLY A 175 16.65 2.73 -14.15
N ALA A 176 17.77 3.33 -14.54
CA ALA A 176 18.53 2.94 -15.73
C ALA A 176 19.11 1.52 -15.65
N ILE A 177 19.59 1.08 -14.47
CA ILE A 177 20.12 -0.28 -14.27
C ILE A 177 19.03 -1.34 -14.55
N ALA A 178 17.80 -1.11 -14.10
CA ALA A 178 16.68 -2.04 -14.26
C ALA A 178 16.22 -2.22 -15.72
N LYS A 179 16.62 -1.32 -16.64
CA LYS A 179 16.38 -1.46 -18.09
C LYS A 179 17.32 -2.47 -18.75
N ILE A 180 18.45 -2.81 -18.11
CA ILE A 180 19.53 -3.63 -18.69
C ILE A 180 19.68 -4.97 -17.96
N LEU A 181 19.57 -4.95 -16.62
CA LEU A 181 19.72 -6.11 -15.75
C LEU A 181 18.48 -6.29 -14.88
N THR A 182 17.98 -7.52 -14.84
CA THR A 182 16.93 -7.91 -13.90
C THR A 182 17.49 -8.08 -12.49
N SER A 183 16.65 -7.88 -11.48
CA SER A 183 17.03 -8.14 -10.08
C SER A 183 17.39 -9.61 -9.83
N GLN A 184 16.83 -10.54 -10.62
CA GLN A 184 17.16 -11.97 -10.55
C GLN A 184 18.56 -12.28 -11.11
N GLU A 185 18.93 -11.70 -12.26
CA GLU A 185 20.30 -11.85 -12.81
C GLU A 185 21.35 -11.35 -11.81
N ILE A 186 21.10 -10.20 -11.20
CA ILE A 186 22.00 -9.59 -10.20
C ILE A 186 22.07 -10.46 -8.94
N GLY A 187 20.94 -10.87 -8.36
CA GLY A 187 20.91 -11.72 -7.18
C GLY A 187 21.63 -13.06 -7.39
N ARG A 188 21.42 -13.70 -8.56
CA ARG A 188 22.15 -14.91 -8.97
C ARG A 188 23.64 -14.66 -9.11
N ALA A 189 24.04 -13.55 -9.73
CA ALA A 189 25.44 -13.21 -9.99
C ALA A 189 26.22 -12.94 -8.69
N ILE A 190 25.61 -12.26 -7.72
CA ILE A 190 26.16 -12.04 -6.37
C ILE A 190 26.19 -13.37 -5.59
N GLY A 191 25.09 -14.13 -5.61
CA GLY A 191 24.98 -15.41 -4.90
C GLY A 191 26.05 -16.42 -5.31
N ILE A 192 26.27 -16.61 -6.62
CA ILE A 192 27.33 -17.50 -7.14
C ILE A 192 28.72 -17.07 -6.63
N ALA A 193 28.98 -15.78 -6.55
CA ALA A 193 30.28 -15.27 -6.13
C ALA A 193 30.49 -15.37 -4.60
N LEU A 194 29.44 -15.18 -3.79
CA LEU A 194 29.47 -15.47 -2.35
C LEU A 194 29.64 -16.96 -2.04
N VAL A 195 28.97 -17.87 -2.78
CA VAL A 195 29.22 -19.32 -2.66
C VAL A 195 30.69 -19.64 -2.92
N LYS A 196 31.27 -19.06 -3.99
CA LYS A 196 32.67 -19.31 -4.38
C LYS A 196 33.70 -18.77 -3.38
N GLN A 197 33.49 -17.60 -2.79
CA GLN A 197 34.47 -17.00 -1.87
C GLN A 197 34.28 -17.41 -0.42
N CYS A 198 33.03 -17.50 0.05
CA CYS A 198 32.72 -17.71 1.46
C CYS A 198 32.36 -19.16 1.79
N GLY A 199 32.08 -20.00 0.78
CA GLY A 199 31.69 -21.41 0.96
C GLY A 199 30.30 -21.60 1.57
N TRP A 200 29.44 -20.58 1.52
CA TRP A 200 28.09 -20.61 2.09
C TRP A 200 27.10 -21.41 1.23
N ARG A 201 26.04 -21.91 1.86
CA ARG A 201 24.93 -22.62 1.18
C ARG A 201 23.86 -21.63 0.75
N ALA A 202 23.44 -21.63 -0.52
CA ALA A 202 22.27 -20.86 -0.93
C ALA A 202 20.99 -21.52 -0.41
N ASP A 203 20.15 -20.78 0.32
CA ASP A 203 18.79 -21.18 0.68
C ASP A 203 17.82 -20.03 0.39
N LEU A 204 16.93 -20.20 -0.58
CA LEU A 204 16.02 -19.14 -1.00
C LEU A 204 14.76 -19.04 -0.13
N ARG A 205 14.45 -20.07 0.66
CA ARG A 205 13.19 -20.21 1.41
C ARG A 205 13.36 -19.87 2.89
N ASP A 206 14.38 -20.44 3.53
CA ASP A 206 14.64 -20.28 4.97
C ASP A 206 16.15 -20.10 5.24
N PRO A 207 16.75 -18.99 4.77
CA PRO A 207 18.16 -18.69 5.02
C PRO A 207 18.41 -18.24 6.45
N ASP A 208 19.63 -18.50 6.96
CA ASP A 208 20.14 -17.82 8.15
C ASP A 208 20.26 -16.31 7.89
N LEU A 209 20.72 -15.91 6.70
CA LEU A 209 20.98 -14.51 6.34
C LEU A 209 20.35 -14.07 5.01
N GLU A 210 19.61 -12.95 5.00
CA GLU A 210 19.25 -12.23 3.77
C GLU A 210 20.23 -11.07 3.54
N ILE A 211 20.91 -11.07 2.40
CA ILE A 211 21.68 -9.91 1.93
C ILE A 211 20.80 -9.14 0.95
N PHE A 212 20.44 -7.92 1.33
CA PHE A 212 19.61 -7.04 0.52
C PHE A 212 20.46 -6.04 -0.26
N VAL A 213 20.24 -5.95 -1.57
CA VAL A 213 20.94 -5.01 -2.46
C VAL A 213 19.92 -4.16 -3.20
N HIS A 214 20.02 -2.84 -3.04
CA HIS A 214 19.15 -1.87 -3.71
C HIS A 214 19.96 -0.99 -4.65
N LEU A 215 19.67 -1.04 -5.94
CA LEU A 215 20.33 -0.24 -6.98
C LEU A 215 19.29 0.68 -7.65
N ASN A 216 19.57 1.97 -7.70
CA ASN A 216 18.75 2.96 -8.41
C ASN A 216 19.61 4.15 -8.85
N ASP A 217 18.99 5.11 -9.55
CA ASP A 217 19.67 6.28 -10.12
C ASP A 217 20.12 7.33 -9.08
N ILE A 218 19.87 7.10 -7.79
CA ILE A 218 20.25 7.99 -6.66
C ILE A 218 21.36 7.37 -5.80
N HIS A 219 21.32 6.06 -5.57
CA HIS A 219 22.30 5.35 -4.74
C HIS A 219 22.35 3.84 -4.96
N SER A 220 23.49 3.26 -4.59
CA SER A 220 23.71 1.82 -4.49
C SER A 220 23.88 1.42 -3.03
N VAL A 221 23.02 0.56 -2.50
CA VAL A 221 22.97 0.21 -1.07
C VAL A 221 23.05 -1.31 -0.89
N VAL A 222 23.89 -1.74 0.05
CA VAL A 222 23.97 -3.12 0.55
C VAL A 222 23.64 -3.12 2.04
N GLY A 223 22.77 -4.03 2.47
CA GLY A 223 22.36 -4.15 3.86
C GLY A 223 21.81 -5.54 4.21
N ILE A 224 21.52 -5.75 5.49
CA ILE A 224 20.84 -6.95 5.99
C ILE A 224 19.50 -6.51 6.56
N PRO A 225 18.34 -7.08 6.17
CA PRO A 225 17.06 -6.73 6.78
C PRO A 225 17.08 -7.05 8.27
N LEU A 226 16.64 -6.11 9.11
CA LEU A 226 16.61 -6.34 10.56
C LEU A 226 15.47 -7.28 10.99
N PHE A 227 14.45 -7.46 10.16
CA PHE A 227 13.30 -8.32 10.46
C PHE A 227 12.87 -9.11 9.24
N ARG A 228 12.41 -10.35 9.47
CA ARG A 228 11.89 -11.25 8.44
C ARG A 228 10.62 -10.69 7.78
N LEU A 229 9.77 -10.05 8.58
CA LEU A 229 8.53 -9.41 8.16
C LEU A 229 8.67 -7.86 8.16
N PRO A 230 7.93 -7.13 7.32
CA PRO A 230 7.84 -5.67 7.39
C PRO A 230 7.26 -5.20 8.73
N LEU A 231 7.67 -4.03 9.22
CA LEU A 231 7.12 -3.44 10.44
C LEU A 231 5.63 -3.06 10.29
N ALA A 232 5.19 -2.80 9.06
CA ALA A 232 3.78 -2.58 8.72
C ALA A 232 2.91 -3.82 8.98
N ASN A 233 3.49 -5.02 9.07
CA ASN A 233 2.77 -6.24 9.46
C ASN A 233 2.54 -6.24 10.98
N ARG A 234 1.45 -5.62 11.41
CA ARG A 234 1.07 -5.52 12.82
C ARG A 234 0.46 -6.83 13.31
N GLU A 235 0.98 -7.38 14.39
CA GLU A 235 0.49 -8.63 15.01
C GLU A 235 -0.97 -8.52 15.49
N TYR A 236 -1.46 -7.31 15.76
CA TYR A 236 -2.85 -7.02 16.13
C TYR A 236 -3.83 -6.79 14.95
N ILE A 237 -3.37 -6.85 13.69
CA ILE A 237 -4.23 -6.72 12.51
C ILE A 237 -4.32 -8.09 11.82
N LYS A 238 -5.50 -8.72 11.90
CA LYS A 238 -5.75 -10.06 11.35
C LYS A 238 -6.08 -10.02 9.85
N THR A 239 -6.87 -9.03 9.44
CA THR A 239 -7.33 -8.84 8.06
C THR A 239 -6.80 -7.50 7.56
N ALA A 240 -5.90 -7.54 6.58
CA ALA A 240 -5.20 -6.33 6.10
C ALA A 240 -6.10 -5.41 5.27
N GLY A 241 -6.28 -4.17 5.74
CA GLY A 241 -6.93 -3.06 5.01
C GLY A 241 -5.89 -2.12 4.39
N LEU A 242 -6.02 -0.81 4.66
CA LEU A 242 -4.99 0.17 4.34
C LEU A 242 -3.66 -0.23 4.98
N ARG A 243 -2.54 0.10 4.34
CA ARG A 243 -1.20 -0.18 4.88
C ARG A 243 -0.98 0.56 6.19
N SER A 244 -0.65 -0.16 7.26
CA SER A 244 -0.51 0.36 8.63
C SER A 244 0.40 1.59 8.75
N THR A 245 1.51 1.62 7.99
CA THR A 245 2.42 2.78 7.91
C THR A 245 1.78 4.05 7.35
N VAL A 246 0.82 3.91 6.42
CA VAL A 246 0.05 5.03 5.85
C VAL A 246 -1.08 5.44 6.79
N ALA A 247 -1.81 4.47 7.35
CA ALA A 247 -2.85 4.68 8.35
C ALA A 247 -2.32 5.45 9.57
N TRP A 248 -1.17 5.05 10.12
CA TRP A 248 -0.50 5.77 11.21
C TRP A 248 -0.05 7.18 10.81
N ALA A 249 0.45 7.37 9.59
CA ALA A 249 0.86 8.69 9.09
C ALA A 249 -0.35 9.64 8.97
N MET A 250 -1.50 9.15 8.52
CA MET A 250 -2.76 9.91 8.50
C MET A 250 -3.22 10.27 9.91
N ALA A 251 -3.20 9.33 10.85
CA ALA A 251 -3.56 9.58 12.25
C ALA A 251 -2.63 10.60 12.92
N SER A 252 -1.32 10.54 12.62
CA SER A 252 -0.33 11.51 13.12
C SER A 252 -0.55 12.94 12.61
N LEU A 253 -1.17 13.10 11.44
CA LEU A 253 -1.53 14.40 10.88
C LEU A 253 -2.87 14.94 11.41
N ALA A 254 -3.63 14.15 12.17
CA ALA A 254 -4.96 14.50 12.63
C ALA A 254 -5.00 15.25 13.98
N GLU A 255 -3.84 15.44 14.63
CA GLU A 255 -3.69 16.23 15.87
C GLU A 255 -4.55 15.72 17.04
N ILE A 256 -4.71 14.39 17.13
CA ILE A 256 -5.54 13.72 18.14
C ILE A 256 -5.05 14.08 19.54
N SER A 257 -5.96 14.64 20.34
CA SER A 257 -5.74 15.00 21.75
C SER A 257 -6.38 13.99 22.69
N ALA A 258 -5.96 13.97 23.96
CA ALA A 258 -6.62 13.15 24.98
C ALA A 258 -8.10 13.58 25.14
N GLY A 259 -9.01 12.60 25.23
CA GLY A 259 -10.46 12.83 25.27
C GLY A 259 -11.10 13.23 23.93
N ALA A 260 -10.34 13.29 22.83
CA ALA A 260 -10.87 13.64 21.51
C ALA A 260 -11.78 12.55 20.92
N PHE A 261 -12.79 12.98 20.17
CA PHE A 261 -13.64 12.10 19.37
C PHE A 261 -13.14 12.07 17.92
N VAL A 262 -12.79 10.88 17.44
CA VAL A 262 -12.20 10.65 16.12
C VAL A 262 -13.12 9.77 15.27
N LEU A 263 -13.41 10.18 14.03
CA LEU A 263 -14.28 9.46 13.10
C LEU A 263 -13.55 9.05 11.82
N ASP A 264 -13.69 7.80 11.41
CA ASP A 264 -13.48 7.37 10.02
C ASP A 264 -14.82 6.96 9.41
N PRO A 265 -15.44 7.79 8.55
CA PRO A 265 -16.78 7.56 8.03
C PRO A 265 -16.83 6.59 6.83
N MET A 266 -15.68 6.02 6.44
CA MET A 266 -15.55 4.94 5.44
C MET A 266 -14.46 3.96 5.89
N CYS A 267 -14.60 3.43 7.11
CA CYS A 267 -13.52 2.78 7.84
C CYS A 267 -12.99 1.48 7.22
N GLY A 268 -13.74 0.85 6.31
CA GLY A 268 -13.37 -0.44 5.73
C GLY A 268 -13.09 -1.46 6.83
N LEU A 269 -11.88 -2.04 6.82
CA LEU A 269 -11.38 -2.99 7.82
C LEU A 269 -10.80 -2.35 9.10
N GLY A 270 -11.04 -1.05 9.32
CA GLY A 270 -10.73 -0.31 10.54
C GLY A 270 -9.26 0.10 10.73
N THR A 271 -8.37 -0.09 9.75
CA THR A 271 -6.92 0.06 9.96
C THR A 271 -6.47 1.46 10.44
N ILE A 272 -7.14 2.53 10.02
CA ILE A 272 -6.87 3.90 10.49
C ILE A 272 -7.17 4.01 11.99
N LEU A 273 -8.35 3.55 12.42
CA LEU A 273 -8.78 3.59 13.82
C LEU A 273 -7.90 2.70 14.72
N LEU A 274 -7.47 1.54 14.22
CA LEU A 274 -6.58 0.63 14.95
C LEU A 274 -5.19 1.22 15.20
N GLU A 275 -4.57 1.83 14.18
CA GLU A 275 -3.28 2.50 14.35
C GLU A 275 -3.41 3.74 15.26
N ALA A 276 -4.50 4.51 15.12
CA ALA A 276 -4.75 5.67 15.96
C ALA A 276 -4.97 5.28 17.43
N ALA A 277 -5.86 4.32 17.72
CA ALA A 277 -6.18 3.89 19.08
C ALA A 277 -5.01 3.20 19.80
N LYS A 278 -4.02 2.67 19.06
CA LYS A 278 -2.76 2.14 19.64
C LYS A 278 -1.73 3.23 19.97
N GLU A 279 -1.89 4.45 19.45
CA GLU A 279 -0.96 5.56 19.66
C GLU A 279 -1.56 6.63 20.61
N TRP A 280 -2.87 6.91 20.53
CA TRP A 280 -3.60 7.83 21.40
C TRP A 280 -4.73 7.12 22.19
N PRO A 281 -4.40 6.23 23.16
CA PRO A 281 -5.39 5.40 23.86
C PRO A 281 -6.43 6.16 24.68
N GLU A 282 -6.20 7.45 24.96
CA GLU A 282 -7.11 8.33 25.71
C GLU A 282 -8.18 9.00 24.83
N ALA A 283 -8.22 8.73 23.52
CA ALA A 283 -9.26 9.20 22.61
C ALA A 283 -10.34 8.13 22.36
N CYS A 284 -11.49 8.57 21.84
CA CYS A 284 -12.64 7.72 21.51
C CYS A 284 -12.83 7.66 19.98
N TYR A 285 -13.03 6.47 19.43
CA TYR A 285 -12.98 6.23 17.99
C TYR A 285 -14.29 5.68 17.45
N TRP A 286 -14.71 6.18 16.30
CA TRP A 286 -15.92 5.76 15.61
C TRP A 286 -15.58 5.40 14.17
N GLY A 287 -16.02 4.23 13.71
CA GLY A 287 -15.93 3.80 12.33
C GLY A 287 -17.31 3.68 11.71
N ALA A 288 -17.51 4.23 10.52
CA ALA A 288 -18.70 3.98 9.72
C ALA A 288 -18.34 3.34 8.38
N ASP A 289 -19.15 2.38 7.93
CA ASP A 289 -19.09 1.84 6.57
C ASP A 289 -20.49 1.40 6.12
N ILE A 290 -20.72 1.34 4.82
CA ILE A 290 -21.97 0.87 4.23
C ILE A 290 -22.03 -0.65 4.10
N SER A 291 -20.87 -1.32 4.09
CA SER A 291 -20.75 -2.76 3.84
C SER A 291 -20.62 -3.57 5.13
N ASP A 292 -21.57 -4.48 5.38
CA ASP A 292 -21.51 -5.44 6.48
C ASP A 292 -20.17 -6.20 6.50
N SER A 293 -19.73 -6.70 5.33
CA SER A 293 -18.47 -7.43 5.21
C SER A 293 -17.19 -6.64 5.54
N GLN A 294 -17.25 -5.29 5.46
CA GLN A 294 -16.15 -4.45 5.93
C GLN A 294 -16.20 -4.34 7.45
N LEU A 295 -17.38 -4.05 8.01
CA LEU A 295 -17.59 -3.92 9.45
C LEU A 295 -17.33 -5.23 10.23
N GLU A 296 -17.72 -6.40 9.68
CA GLU A 296 -17.37 -7.72 10.21
C GLU A 296 -15.85 -7.93 10.26
N GLY A 297 -15.14 -7.51 9.21
CA GLY A 297 -13.69 -7.54 9.15
C GLY A 297 -13.02 -6.57 10.12
N ALA A 298 -13.63 -5.40 10.33
CA ALA A 298 -13.22 -4.41 11.32
C ALA A 298 -13.42 -4.92 12.76
N ASP A 299 -14.59 -5.46 13.14
CA ASP A 299 -14.82 -6.10 14.45
C ASP A 299 -13.78 -7.19 14.71
N GLY A 300 -13.54 -8.06 13.73
CA GLY A 300 -12.53 -9.11 13.82
C GLY A 300 -11.13 -8.55 14.12
N ASN A 301 -10.77 -7.40 13.55
CA ASN A 301 -9.51 -6.72 13.84
C ASN A 301 -9.52 -6.00 15.22
N ILE A 302 -10.57 -5.26 15.56
CA ILE A 302 -10.72 -4.54 16.85
C ILE A 302 -10.66 -5.52 18.03
N ARG A 303 -11.32 -6.67 17.90
CA ARG A 303 -11.30 -7.78 18.85
C ARG A 303 -9.90 -8.41 18.97
N THR A 304 -9.22 -8.62 17.84
CA THR A 304 -7.83 -9.13 17.83
C THR A 304 -6.86 -8.14 18.47
N ALA A 305 -7.11 -6.83 18.30
CA ALA A 305 -6.31 -5.78 18.90
C ALA A 305 -6.64 -5.49 20.37
N GLY A 306 -7.75 -5.99 20.90
CA GLY A 306 -8.24 -5.67 22.25
C GLY A 306 -8.59 -4.20 22.40
N LEU A 307 -9.42 -3.66 21.49
CA LEU A 307 -9.83 -2.24 21.43
C LEU A 307 -11.36 -2.06 21.41
N MET A 308 -12.11 -3.07 21.87
CA MET A 308 -13.58 -3.08 21.87
C MET A 308 -14.20 -2.00 22.78
N ASP A 309 -13.42 -1.47 23.73
CA ASP A 309 -13.77 -0.38 24.64
C ASP A 309 -13.41 1.02 24.10
N LYS A 310 -12.77 1.08 22.92
CA LYS A 310 -12.23 2.31 22.32
C LYS A 310 -12.80 2.63 20.94
N ILE A 311 -13.19 1.61 20.17
CA ILE A 311 -13.65 1.75 18.77
C ILE A 311 -15.08 1.24 18.63
N GLU A 312 -16.01 2.17 18.40
CA GLU A 312 -17.40 1.89 18.05
C GLU A 312 -17.58 1.77 16.53
N LEU A 313 -18.45 0.86 16.08
CA LEU A 313 -18.73 0.63 14.66
C LEU A 313 -20.20 0.89 14.32
N LEU A 314 -20.42 1.57 13.19
CA LEU A 314 -21.73 2.03 12.73
C LEU A 314 -21.96 1.65 11.26
N LYS A 315 -23.07 0.96 10.97
CA LYS A 315 -23.51 0.76 9.58
C LYS A 315 -24.20 2.02 9.07
N ALA A 316 -23.51 2.82 8.27
CA ALA A 316 -24.03 4.07 7.72
C ALA A 316 -23.37 4.43 6.38
N SER A 317 -24.02 5.30 5.60
CA SER A 317 -23.42 5.90 4.42
C SER A 317 -22.81 7.26 4.77
N VAL A 318 -21.57 7.50 4.35
CA VAL A 318 -20.91 8.82 4.41
C VAL A 318 -21.69 9.95 3.72
N LYS A 319 -22.71 9.63 2.91
CA LYS A 319 -23.60 10.62 2.28
C LYS A 319 -24.64 11.22 3.23
N ALA A 320 -24.95 10.52 4.33
CA ALA A 320 -25.92 10.90 5.34
C ALA A 320 -25.61 10.11 6.63
N LEU A 321 -24.71 10.64 7.44
CA LEU A 321 -24.28 10.02 8.69
C LEU A 321 -25.33 10.29 9.78
N PRO A 322 -25.84 9.27 10.50
CA PRO A 322 -26.79 9.45 11.60
C PRO A 322 -26.06 9.91 12.89
N LEU A 323 -25.21 10.93 12.74
CA LEU A 323 -24.36 11.51 13.76
C LEU A 323 -24.66 13.02 13.85
N PRO A 324 -24.70 13.62 15.07
CA PRO A 324 -24.94 15.06 15.22
C PRO A 324 -23.91 15.91 14.49
N SER A 325 -24.29 17.12 14.10
CA SER A 325 -23.32 18.10 13.61
C SER A 325 -22.34 18.48 14.71
N GLU A 326 -21.08 18.75 14.35
CA GLU A 326 -20.02 19.22 15.25
C GLU A 326 -19.79 18.31 16.47
N SER A 327 -19.90 17.00 16.24
CA SER A 327 -19.73 15.96 17.27
C SER A 327 -18.28 15.46 17.42
N PHE A 328 -17.46 15.55 16.36
CA PHE A 328 -16.10 14.99 16.32
C PHE A 328 -15.00 16.06 16.25
N ASP A 329 -13.88 15.82 16.93
CA ASP A 329 -12.70 16.70 16.92
C ASP A 329 -11.78 16.45 15.71
N SER A 330 -11.73 15.19 15.23
CA SER A 330 -10.97 14.82 14.03
C SER A 330 -11.76 13.86 13.14
N VAL A 331 -11.64 14.03 11.82
CA VAL A 331 -12.16 13.10 10.81
C VAL A 331 -10.99 12.62 9.95
N ILE A 332 -10.82 11.31 9.82
CA ILE A 332 -9.66 10.69 9.16
C ILE A 332 -10.17 9.57 8.26
N SER A 333 -9.92 9.61 6.94
CA SER A 333 -10.51 8.61 6.05
C SER A 333 -9.70 8.33 4.78
N ASP A 334 -9.68 7.06 4.36
CA ASP A 334 -9.20 6.62 3.05
C ASP A 334 -10.36 6.69 2.06
N ILE A 335 -10.42 7.74 1.22
CA ILE A 335 -11.52 7.88 0.27
C ILE A 335 -11.40 6.77 -0.77
N PRO A 336 -12.36 5.83 -0.90
CA PRO A 336 -12.21 4.67 -1.75
C PRO A 336 -11.99 5.08 -3.21
N PHE A 337 -10.94 4.54 -3.85
CA PHE A 337 -10.60 4.87 -5.24
C PHE A 337 -10.43 3.64 -6.14
N GLY A 338 -10.94 3.76 -7.37
CA GLY A 338 -10.53 2.94 -8.52
C GLY A 338 -11.22 1.59 -8.70
N LYS A 339 -10.86 0.91 -9.80
CA LYS A 339 -11.61 -0.13 -10.52
C LYS A 339 -12.23 -1.31 -9.72
N LYS A 340 -11.85 -1.55 -8.46
CA LYS A 340 -12.48 -2.55 -7.58
C LYS A 340 -13.81 -2.06 -7.02
N PHE A 341 -13.89 -0.78 -6.67
CA PHE A 341 -15.10 -0.10 -6.25
C PHE A 341 -15.56 0.73 -7.44
N LYS A 342 -16.51 0.20 -8.23
CA LYS A 342 -17.06 0.89 -9.41
C LYS A 342 -18.02 2.03 -8.98
N ILE A 343 -17.51 3.01 -8.25
CA ILE A 343 -18.22 4.27 -8.04
C ILE A 343 -17.93 5.13 -9.28
N MET A 344 -18.69 4.88 -10.34
CA MET A 344 -18.45 5.46 -11.67
C MET A 344 -18.56 7.00 -11.72
N ASN A 345 -19.00 7.61 -10.61
CA ASN A 345 -19.25 9.05 -10.42
C ASN A 345 -18.50 9.63 -9.20
N ASP A 346 -17.36 9.06 -8.76
CA ASP A 346 -16.59 9.49 -7.56
C ASP A 346 -16.42 11.03 -7.47
N VAL A 347 -16.06 11.65 -8.60
CA VAL A 347 -15.84 13.10 -8.73
C VAL A 347 -17.08 13.93 -8.34
N GLN A 348 -18.27 13.50 -8.74
CA GLN A 348 -19.54 14.20 -8.44
C GLN A 348 -20.02 13.96 -7.00
N LEU A 349 -19.56 12.88 -6.35
CA LEU A 349 -19.95 12.53 -4.99
C LEU A 349 -19.03 13.16 -3.93
N LEU A 350 -17.77 13.45 -4.28
CA LEU A 350 -16.81 14.05 -3.35
C LEU A 350 -17.33 15.34 -2.67
N PRO A 351 -17.97 16.31 -3.36
CA PRO A 351 -18.47 17.51 -2.70
C PRO A 351 -19.48 17.24 -1.59
N ASN A 352 -20.35 16.23 -1.78
CA ASN A 352 -21.36 15.83 -0.79
C ASN A 352 -20.72 15.07 0.39
N ILE A 353 -19.74 14.19 0.10
CA ILE A 353 -18.94 13.48 1.11
C ILE A 353 -18.20 14.50 2.01
N LEU A 354 -17.53 15.48 1.40
CA LEU A 354 -16.82 16.54 2.10
C LEU A 354 -17.77 17.44 2.90
N GLN A 355 -18.95 17.76 2.37
CA GLN A 355 -19.96 18.52 3.10
C GLN A 355 -20.42 17.78 4.35
N GLU A 356 -20.60 16.46 4.29
CA GLU A 356 -21.04 15.67 5.44
C GLU A 356 -19.94 15.47 6.48
N MET A 357 -18.70 15.20 6.04
CA MET A 357 -17.51 15.23 6.92
C MET A 357 -17.36 16.58 7.65
N LYS A 358 -17.54 17.69 6.92
CA LYS A 358 -17.51 19.07 7.45
C LYS A 358 -18.68 19.35 8.41
N ARG A 359 -19.83 18.69 8.24
CA ARG A 359 -20.98 18.82 9.15
C ARG A 359 -20.69 18.19 10.50
N VAL A 360 -20.17 16.96 10.54
CA VAL A 360 -19.90 16.23 11.79
C VAL A 360 -18.63 16.69 12.52
N LEU A 361 -17.66 17.26 11.80
CA LEU A 361 -16.43 17.85 12.37
C LEU A 361 -16.73 19.15 13.13
N ARG A 362 -16.12 19.34 14.30
CA ARG A 362 -16.19 20.58 15.12
C ARG A 362 -15.45 21.74 14.47
N VAL A 363 -15.87 22.97 14.75
CA VAL A 363 -15.04 24.15 14.48
C VAL A 363 -13.72 24.04 15.24
N GLY A 364 -12.61 24.34 14.57
CA GLY A 364 -11.23 24.07 15.04
C GLY A 364 -10.72 22.66 14.75
N GLY A 365 -11.62 21.71 14.43
CA GLY A 365 -11.28 20.31 14.19
C GLY A 365 -10.52 20.05 12.89
N THR A 366 -9.83 18.90 12.85
CA THR A 366 -8.90 18.53 11.76
C THR A 366 -9.48 17.41 10.88
N LEU A 367 -9.43 17.61 9.56
CA LEU A 367 -9.84 16.65 8.54
C LEU A 367 -8.60 16.13 7.79
N VAL A 368 -8.40 14.81 7.78
CA VAL A 368 -7.29 14.15 7.07
C VAL A 368 -7.82 13.12 6.08
N LEU A 369 -7.51 13.30 4.79
CA LEU A 369 -8.02 12.46 3.72
C LEU A 369 -6.90 11.87 2.88
N LEU A 370 -6.94 10.57 2.62
CA LEU A 370 -6.11 9.96 1.57
C LEU A 370 -6.87 9.99 0.25
N LEU A 371 -6.31 10.68 -0.75
CA LEU A 371 -6.86 10.84 -2.08
C LEU A 371 -5.96 10.18 -3.13
N SER A 372 -6.54 9.58 -4.16
CA SER A 372 -5.79 9.12 -5.34
C SER A 372 -5.26 10.32 -6.14
N GLN A 373 -4.24 10.08 -6.99
CA GLN A 373 -3.70 11.08 -7.93
C GLN A 373 -4.79 11.77 -8.79
N ASP A 374 -5.86 11.07 -9.15
CA ASP A 374 -6.95 11.63 -9.96
C ASP A 374 -7.87 12.54 -9.12
N LEU A 375 -8.19 12.10 -7.90
CA LEU A 375 -9.05 12.84 -6.99
C LEU A 375 -8.36 14.08 -6.41
N HIS A 376 -7.06 13.97 -6.11
CA HIS A 376 -6.18 15.09 -5.78
C HIS A 376 -6.21 16.16 -6.89
N ARG A 377 -6.02 15.79 -8.16
CA ARG A 377 -6.10 16.73 -9.30
C ARG A 377 -7.45 17.43 -9.41
N HIS A 378 -8.55 16.75 -9.07
CA HIS A 378 -9.87 17.36 -9.09
C HIS A 378 -10.05 18.38 -7.95
N VAL A 379 -9.63 18.03 -6.73
CA VAL A 379 -9.65 18.94 -5.57
C VAL A 379 -8.78 20.18 -5.81
N ASP A 380 -7.59 19.99 -6.36
CA ASP A 380 -6.69 21.07 -6.79
C ASP A 380 -7.32 21.98 -7.87
N GLY A 381 -8.14 21.42 -8.75
CA GLY A 381 -8.90 22.20 -9.74
C GLY A 381 -9.98 23.07 -9.07
N LEU A 382 -10.76 22.49 -8.16
CA LEU A 382 -11.81 23.21 -7.41
C LEU A 382 -11.25 24.35 -6.57
N THR A 383 -10.09 24.17 -5.92
CA THR A 383 -9.46 25.23 -5.12
C THR A 383 -8.86 26.35 -5.99
N LYS A 384 -8.26 26.02 -7.14
CA LYS A 384 -7.70 27.03 -8.07
C LYS A 384 -8.78 27.88 -8.73
N CYS A 385 -9.91 27.29 -9.15
CA CYS A 385 -11.03 28.04 -9.69
C CYS A 385 -11.70 28.98 -8.68
N ALA A 386 -11.53 28.76 -7.37
CA ALA A 386 -12.06 29.65 -6.33
C ALA A 386 -11.17 30.90 -6.05
N GLY A 387 -9.95 30.94 -6.60
CA GLY A 387 -9.00 32.05 -6.40
C GLY A 387 -8.74 32.93 -7.63
N GLY A 388 -9.51 32.75 -8.71
CA GLY A 388 -9.28 33.42 -10.00
C GLY A 388 -9.97 34.78 -10.18
N ASP A 389 -11.01 35.09 -9.40
CA ASP A 389 -11.83 36.30 -9.56
C ASP A 389 -11.23 37.52 -8.83
N SER A 390 -9.96 37.85 -9.11
CA SER A 390 -9.41 39.16 -8.78
C SER A 390 -8.26 39.57 -9.72
N ALA A 391 -8.46 40.72 -10.37
CA ALA A 391 -7.47 41.52 -11.10
C ALA A 391 -6.97 40.98 -12.46
N GLU A 392 -7.68 41.33 -13.54
CA GLU A 392 -7.04 42.00 -14.68
C GLU A 392 -8.02 42.97 -15.38
N ALA A 393 -8.13 44.18 -14.80
CA ALA A 393 -8.80 45.33 -15.41
C ALA A 393 -7.81 46.49 -15.49
N THR A 394 -6.71 46.30 -16.21
CA THR A 394 -5.79 47.39 -16.58
C THR A 394 -6.23 47.98 -17.90
N ALA A 395 -6.73 49.21 -17.85
CA ALA A 395 -7.05 49.99 -19.03
C ALA A 395 -5.80 50.18 -19.90
N ASP A 396 -5.99 50.17 -21.22
CA ASP A 396 -5.04 50.76 -22.14
C ASP A 396 -5.78 51.75 -23.07
N CYS A 397 -5.22 52.94 -23.20
CA CYS A 397 -5.95 54.12 -23.68
C CYS A 397 -5.12 54.89 -24.71
N HIS A 398 -5.22 54.50 -25.99
CA HIS A 398 -4.67 55.31 -27.08
C HIS A 398 -5.58 55.39 -28.31
N SER A 399 -6.36 56.48 -28.31
CA SER A 399 -6.91 57.26 -29.43
C SER A 399 -6.45 56.95 -30.87
N LYS A 400 -7.44 56.85 -31.79
CA LYS A 400 -7.53 57.69 -33.01
C LYS A 400 -8.96 57.77 -33.58
N ALA A 401 -9.18 58.76 -34.45
CA ALA A 401 -10.49 59.37 -34.74
C ALA A 401 -11.39 58.63 -35.77
N ALA A 402 -12.67 59.00 -35.74
CA ALA A 402 -13.79 58.62 -36.61
C ALA A 402 -13.79 59.42 -37.95
N PRO A 403 -14.85 59.45 -38.81
CA PRO A 403 -16.14 58.73 -38.78
C PRO A 403 -16.64 58.14 -40.14
N ALA A 404 -17.71 57.33 -40.09
CA ALA A 404 -18.64 57.10 -41.20
C ALA A 404 -20.06 56.80 -40.65
N GLN A 405 -21.11 57.13 -41.41
CA GLN A 405 -22.50 57.24 -40.91
C GLN A 405 -23.37 55.98 -41.16
N ALA A 406 -24.53 55.96 -40.48
CA ALA A 406 -25.62 54.95 -40.50
C ALA A 406 -26.44 54.99 -41.83
N PRO A 407 -27.62 54.32 -42.03
CA PRO A 407 -28.57 53.63 -41.10
C PRO A 407 -28.84 52.14 -41.49
N SER A 408 -29.70 51.32 -40.88
CA SER A 408 -31.07 51.54 -40.34
C SER A 408 -31.64 50.35 -39.53
N VAL A 409 -32.49 50.65 -38.53
CA VAL A 409 -33.86 50.12 -38.25
C VAL A 409 -34.07 48.58 -38.35
N ASP A 410 -34.44 47.86 -37.27
CA ASP A 410 -35.84 47.81 -36.77
C ASP A 410 -36.00 47.35 -35.29
N GLU A 411 -37.19 47.57 -34.70
CA GLU A 411 -37.49 47.36 -33.26
C GLU A 411 -38.30 46.08 -32.92
N SER A 412 -38.18 45.66 -31.63
CA SER A 412 -39.11 44.81 -30.85
C SER A 412 -39.21 43.30 -31.20
N SER A 413 -39.13 42.36 -30.25
CA SER A 413 -40.08 42.22 -29.12
C SER A 413 -39.70 41.09 -28.12
N SER A 414 -40.17 41.27 -26.87
CA SER A 414 -40.49 40.26 -25.83
C SER A 414 -39.52 39.10 -25.48
N SER A 415 -38.76 39.33 -24.41
CA SER A 415 -38.62 38.47 -23.21
C SER A 415 -39.24 37.05 -23.19
N LEU A 416 -38.40 36.04 -22.92
CA LEU A 416 -38.63 34.99 -21.90
C LEU A 416 -37.39 34.10 -21.76
N ALA A 417 -36.60 34.31 -20.70
CA ALA A 417 -35.42 33.48 -20.39
C ALA A 417 -35.45 33.04 -18.91
N GLN A 418 -36.14 31.93 -18.63
CA GLN A 418 -35.91 31.17 -17.39
C GLN A 418 -34.65 30.32 -17.55
N GLY A 419 -33.50 30.95 -17.36
CA GLY A 419 -32.24 30.22 -17.14
C GLY A 419 -32.20 29.71 -15.71
N VAL A 420 -32.34 28.39 -15.53
CA VAL A 420 -32.06 27.75 -14.24
C VAL A 420 -30.57 27.94 -13.95
N GLY A 421 -30.25 28.78 -12.97
CA GLY A 421 -28.87 29.05 -12.58
C GLY A 421 -28.24 27.81 -11.94
N GLU A 422 -27.40 27.09 -12.68
CA GLU A 422 -26.52 26.09 -12.10
C GLU A 422 -25.62 26.75 -11.05
N ALA A 423 -25.63 26.20 -9.83
CA ALA A 423 -24.88 26.78 -8.72
C ALA A 423 -23.37 26.65 -8.95
N ALA A 424 -22.66 27.79 -8.89
CA ALA A 424 -21.21 27.82 -9.11
C ALA A 424 -20.44 26.89 -8.13
N PRO A 425 -19.42 26.14 -8.61
CA PRO A 425 -18.80 25.05 -7.86
C PRO A 425 -17.88 25.48 -6.70
N SER A 426 -17.74 26.79 -6.41
CA SER A 426 -16.82 27.33 -5.41
C SER A 426 -17.27 27.17 -3.94
N ARG A 427 -18.53 26.78 -3.68
CA ARG A 427 -19.10 26.80 -2.32
C ARG A 427 -18.78 25.59 -1.42
N HIS A 428 -18.29 24.48 -1.97
CA HIS A 428 -18.24 23.22 -1.22
C HIS A 428 -17.20 23.18 -0.08
N PHE A 429 -16.01 23.74 -0.31
CA PHE A 429 -14.91 23.79 0.66
C PHE A 429 -15.02 24.92 1.69
N GLY A 430 -16.02 25.80 1.63
CA GLY A 430 -15.96 27.16 2.19
C GLY A 430 -15.42 27.39 3.62
N SER A 431 -15.57 26.43 4.56
CA SER A 431 -15.02 26.53 5.92
C SER A 431 -13.95 25.48 6.25
N LEU A 432 -13.41 24.76 5.25
CA LEU A 432 -12.26 23.86 5.38
C LEU A 432 -11.04 24.52 4.74
N VAL A 433 -10.12 25.02 5.57
CA VAL A 433 -8.87 25.64 5.12
C VAL A 433 -7.82 24.55 4.93
N PRO A 434 -7.16 24.43 3.75
CA PRO A 434 -6.08 23.47 3.55
C PRO A 434 -4.84 23.86 4.35
N GLU A 435 -4.26 22.91 5.07
CA GLU A 435 -3.04 23.11 5.86
C GLU A 435 -1.83 22.35 5.31
N GLY A 436 -2.04 21.31 4.51
CA GLY A 436 -0.94 20.55 3.91
C GLY A 436 -1.40 19.46 2.95
N VAL A 437 -0.54 19.15 1.99
CA VAL A 437 -0.70 18.04 1.04
C VAL A 437 0.60 17.25 1.02
N TYR A 438 0.53 15.95 1.35
CA TYR A 438 1.69 15.09 1.55
C TYR A 438 1.63 13.91 0.58
N ALA A 439 2.57 13.83 -0.36
CA ALA A 439 2.66 12.73 -1.31
C ALA A 439 3.05 11.42 -0.59
N VAL A 440 2.30 10.34 -0.85
CA VAL A 440 2.54 9.01 -0.30
C VAL A 440 2.46 7.96 -1.40
N SER A 441 3.47 7.08 -1.47
CA SER A 441 3.47 5.99 -2.45
C SER A 441 2.84 4.73 -1.88
N LEU A 442 1.76 4.28 -2.51
CA LEU A 442 1.09 3.00 -2.23
C LEU A 442 1.75 1.85 -3.03
N GLY A 443 2.98 2.06 -3.52
CA GLY A 443 3.84 1.07 -4.15
C GLY A 443 3.71 1.00 -5.67
N LYS A 444 2.48 0.90 -6.21
CA LYS A 444 2.20 0.96 -7.66
C LYS A 444 1.45 2.23 -8.10
N THR A 445 0.87 2.94 -7.15
CA THR A 445 0.05 4.13 -7.35
C THR A 445 0.49 5.16 -6.34
N ASP A 446 0.54 6.41 -6.76
CA ASP A 446 0.77 7.54 -5.87
C ASP A 446 -0.57 8.10 -5.40
N ALA A 447 -0.58 8.56 -4.16
CA ALA A 447 -1.71 9.13 -3.46
C ALA A 447 -1.24 10.31 -2.61
N PHE A 448 -2.18 11.10 -2.11
CA PHE A 448 -1.90 12.33 -1.38
C PHE A 448 -2.71 12.34 -0.11
N ILE A 449 -2.05 12.53 1.03
CA ILE A 449 -2.73 12.83 2.29
C ILE A 449 -2.96 14.34 2.30
N HIS A 450 -4.23 14.76 2.27
CA HIS A 450 -4.63 16.15 2.45
C HIS A 450 -5.01 16.39 3.90
N LYS A 451 -4.53 17.48 4.50
CA LYS A 451 -4.93 17.99 5.81
C LYS A 451 -5.70 19.30 5.65
N TYR A 452 -6.86 19.41 6.29
CA TYR A 452 -7.63 20.64 6.40
C TYR A 452 -7.99 20.92 7.86
N ARG A 453 -8.21 22.19 8.21
CA ARG A 453 -8.81 22.60 9.48
C ARG A 453 -10.16 23.27 9.23
N LYS A 454 -11.17 22.93 10.03
CA LYS A 454 -12.47 23.61 9.98
C LYS A 454 -12.41 24.94 10.71
N VAL A 455 -12.71 26.03 10.02
CA VAL A 455 -12.84 27.38 10.59
C VAL A 455 -14.30 27.76 10.84
N PRO A 456 -14.62 28.78 11.65
CA PRO A 456 -15.96 29.33 11.73
C PRO A 456 -16.47 29.76 10.34
N ALA A 457 -17.78 29.67 10.11
CA ALA A 457 -18.36 30.28 8.91
C ALA A 457 -18.28 31.81 9.03
N ALA A 458 -17.87 32.49 7.96
CA ALA A 458 -17.82 33.95 7.95
C ALA A 458 -19.21 34.55 8.21
N GLY A 459 -19.37 35.24 9.33
CA GLY A 459 -20.64 35.82 9.78
C GLY A 459 -21.13 35.41 11.17
N THR A 460 -20.45 34.49 11.88
CA THR A 460 -20.70 34.22 13.31
C THR A 460 -19.60 34.83 14.18
N TRP A 461 -19.89 36.02 14.72
CA TRP A 461 -19.17 36.72 15.79
C TRP A 461 -20.19 37.26 16.80
#